data_AF-A0A0D3CZX3-F1
#
_entry.id   AF-A0A0D3CZX3-F1
#
_cell.length_a   1.000
_cell.length_b   1.000
_cell.length_c   1.000
_cell.angle_alpha   90.00
_cell.angle_beta   90.00
_cell.angle_gamma   90.00
#
_symmetry.space_group_name_H-M   'P 1'
#
loop_
_entity.id
_entity.type
_entity.pdbx_description
1 polymer ?
#
loop_
_entity_poly.entity_id
_entity_poly.type
_entity_poly.pdbx_seq_one_letter_code
_entity_poly.pdbx_strand_id
1 'polypeptide(L)'
;MRRHSAIALRNLFSRSSLRISQNLSATSSPAIVNSLGDVSGRIRSPCSTSNLIKASFGSMIQRRFSTAGSPPDVNKVVDEINLKFAEAREEIEMAMDAKETVYFNEEAECARAAVAEVMEMFEGLLGKVTEEEKSSLQRSMGLKMEQLKAELQQLNE
;
A
#
# COMPACT_ATOMS: atom_id res chain seq x y z
N MET A 1 20.23 -16.81 -59.46
CA MET A 1 20.01 -17.80 -58.37
C MET A 1 20.75 -17.33 -57.11
N ARG A 2 20.17 -17.68 -55.95
CA ARG A 2 20.30 -17.07 -54.61
C ARG A 2 21.74 -16.89 -54.10
N ARG A 3 22.06 -15.68 -53.62
CA ARG A 3 23.17 -15.45 -52.67
C ARG A 3 22.58 -15.43 -51.27
N HIS A 4 22.90 -16.46 -50.49
CA HIS A 4 22.55 -16.53 -49.07
C HIS A 4 23.57 -15.71 -48.28
N SER A 5 23.12 -14.67 -47.61
CA SER A 5 23.91 -13.96 -46.60
C SER A 5 23.56 -14.55 -45.23
N ALA A 6 24.55 -15.16 -44.58
CA ALA A 6 24.43 -15.66 -43.21
C ALA A 6 24.58 -14.49 -42.22
N ILE A 7 23.59 -14.27 -41.36
CA ILE A 7 23.68 -13.34 -40.23
C ILE A 7 23.93 -14.18 -38.97
N ALA A 8 25.11 -14.03 -38.40
CA ALA A 8 25.47 -14.63 -37.12
C ALA A 8 24.85 -13.81 -35.97
N LEU A 9 23.83 -14.36 -35.31
CA LEU A 9 23.30 -13.81 -34.05
C LEU A 9 24.08 -14.43 -32.89
N ARG A 10 24.89 -13.61 -32.22
CA ARG A 10 25.62 -14.00 -31.01
C ARG A 10 24.83 -13.62 -29.77
N ASN A 11 24.59 -14.65 -28.97
CA ASN A 11 23.94 -14.69 -27.66
C ASN A 11 24.40 -13.59 -26.69
N LEU A 12 23.44 -12.87 -26.11
CA LEU A 12 23.57 -12.28 -24.77
C LEU A 12 22.16 -12.23 -24.17
N PHE A 13 21.89 -13.09 -23.19
CA PHE A 13 21.09 -12.88 -21.96
C PHE A 13 20.78 -14.23 -21.33
N SER A 14 21.83 -14.90 -20.83
CA SER A 14 21.65 -15.87 -19.74
C SER A 14 21.33 -15.10 -18.48
N ARG A 15 20.05 -15.06 -18.09
CA ARG A 15 19.69 -14.74 -16.71
C ARG A 15 19.70 -16.03 -15.90
N SER A 16 20.66 -16.07 -15.00
CA SER A 16 20.94 -17.08 -14.00
C SER A 16 19.71 -17.40 -13.14
N SER A 17 19.32 -18.68 -13.13
CA SER A 17 18.52 -19.26 -12.05
C SER A 17 19.37 -19.33 -10.78
N LEU A 18 19.03 -18.52 -9.77
CA LEU A 18 19.50 -18.75 -8.41
C LEU A 18 18.62 -19.83 -7.77
N ARG A 19 19.03 -21.09 -7.95
CA ARG A 19 18.65 -22.18 -7.05
C ARG A 19 19.42 -21.98 -5.75
N ILE A 20 18.70 -21.74 -4.66
CA ILE A 20 19.25 -21.86 -3.31
C ILE A 20 18.82 -23.23 -2.79
N SER A 21 19.79 -24.13 -2.61
CA SER A 21 19.59 -25.44 -2.00
C SER A 21 20.62 -25.64 -0.89
N GLN A 22 20.09 -25.89 0.30
CA GLN A 22 20.58 -26.73 1.40
C GLN A 22 21.90 -26.38 2.10
N ASN A 23 21.83 -26.22 3.42
CA ASN A 23 22.68 -26.97 4.33
C ASN A 23 21.96 -27.24 5.67
N LEU A 24 21.80 -28.53 5.97
CA LEU A 24 21.43 -29.10 7.26
C LEU A 24 22.70 -29.26 8.10
N SER A 25 22.66 -28.90 9.38
CA SER A 25 23.42 -29.60 10.41
C SER A 25 22.78 -29.36 11.78
N ALA A 26 22.41 -30.48 12.38
CA ALA A 26 21.77 -30.60 13.68
C ALA A 26 22.75 -30.31 14.82
N THR A 27 22.28 -29.60 15.85
CA THR A 27 22.76 -29.77 17.21
C THR A 27 21.55 -29.93 18.14
N SER A 28 21.74 -30.76 19.14
CA SER A 28 20.75 -31.46 19.94
C SER A 28 20.21 -30.65 21.12
N SER A 29 18.88 -30.74 21.35
CA SER A 29 18.14 -30.87 22.64
C SER A 29 18.33 -29.84 23.78
N PRO A 30 17.42 -29.78 24.80
CA PRO A 30 16.09 -30.39 24.97
C PRO A 30 14.94 -29.41 25.31
N ALA A 31 13.76 -30.01 25.37
CA ALA A 31 12.42 -29.54 25.74
C ALA A 31 12.27 -28.45 26.80
N ILE A 32 11.31 -27.53 26.57
CA ILE A 32 10.33 -27.11 27.59
C ILE A 32 8.96 -27.11 26.92
N VAL A 33 8.14 -28.07 27.36
CA VAL A 33 6.70 -28.08 27.18
C VAL A 33 6.12 -26.95 28.02
N ASN A 34 5.23 -26.14 27.46
CA ASN A 34 4.19 -25.49 28.25
C ASN A 34 2.92 -25.30 27.44
N SER A 35 1.89 -25.88 28.02
CA SER A 35 0.47 -25.96 27.68
C SER A 35 -0.19 -24.59 27.44
N LEU A 36 -1.05 -24.53 26.43
CA LEU A 36 -2.26 -23.70 26.39
C LEU A 36 -3.12 -24.32 25.27
N GLY A 37 -4.33 -24.82 25.51
CA GLY A 37 -5.34 -24.20 26.34
C GLY A 37 -6.13 -23.24 25.46
N ASP A 38 -7.39 -23.60 25.25
CA ASP A 38 -8.50 -22.78 24.78
C ASP A 38 -8.79 -22.68 23.28
N VAL A 39 -9.85 -23.40 22.92
CA VAL A 39 -10.73 -23.15 21.79
C VAL A 39 -11.51 -21.88 22.12
N SER A 40 -11.36 -20.82 21.32
CA SER A 40 -12.31 -19.71 21.38
C SER A 40 -12.39 -19.04 20.03
N GLY A 41 -13.45 -19.37 19.30
CA GLY A 41 -13.83 -18.69 18.07
C GLY A 41 -14.01 -17.20 18.35
N ARG A 42 -13.20 -16.36 17.71
CA ARG A 42 -13.49 -14.94 17.59
C ARG A 42 -14.31 -14.73 16.32
N ILE A 43 -15.61 -14.72 16.50
CA ILE A 43 -16.48 -13.86 15.69
C ILE A 43 -16.06 -12.43 16.07
N ARG A 44 -15.42 -11.72 15.14
CA ARG A 44 -15.14 -10.29 15.28
C ARG A 44 -16.07 -9.57 14.29
N SER A 45 -17.00 -8.82 14.83
CA SER A 45 -17.92 -7.90 14.14
C SER A 45 -18.27 -6.80 15.17
N PRO A 46 -18.71 -5.59 14.78
CA PRO A 46 -18.45 -4.82 13.56
C PRO A 46 -17.65 -3.54 13.90
N CYS A 47 -17.33 -2.76 12.87
CA CYS A 47 -16.75 -1.42 12.90
C CYS A 47 -16.77 -0.72 14.28
N SER A 48 -15.62 -0.67 14.95
CA SER A 48 -15.43 0.12 16.17
C SER A 48 -14.05 0.72 16.18
N THR A 49 -14.06 2.02 15.93
CA THR A 49 -13.04 3.01 16.26
C THR A 49 -12.42 2.78 17.63
N SER A 50 -11.10 2.52 17.69
CA SER A 50 -10.24 3.05 18.74
C SER A 50 -8.77 2.78 18.43
N ASN A 51 -7.98 3.86 18.52
CA ASN A 51 -6.53 3.93 18.54
C ASN A 51 -5.85 2.80 19.34
N LEU A 52 -4.70 2.30 18.86
CA LEU A 52 -3.40 2.26 19.58
C LEU A 52 -2.48 1.15 19.03
N ILE A 53 -1.59 1.49 18.10
CA ILE A 53 -0.23 0.90 18.07
C ILE A 53 0.77 2.05 18.04
N LYS A 54 1.18 2.49 19.24
CA LYS A 54 2.35 3.31 19.44
C LYS A 54 3.59 2.42 19.26
N ALA A 55 3.98 2.19 18.01
CA ALA A 55 5.29 1.62 17.71
C ALA A 55 6.36 2.66 18.02
N SER A 56 7.07 2.44 19.12
CA SER A 56 8.21 3.24 19.57
C SER A 56 9.40 3.01 18.64
N PHE A 57 9.49 3.76 17.55
CA PHE A 57 10.73 3.94 16.81
C PHE A 57 11.53 5.07 17.46
N GLY A 58 12.33 4.72 18.46
CA GLY A 58 13.32 5.62 19.04
C GLY A 58 14.45 5.88 18.05
N SER A 59 14.29 6.89 17.19
CA SER A 59 15.40 7.55 16.50
C SER A 59 15.44 9.01 16.95
N MET A 60 16.47 9.33 17.72
CA MET A 60 16.73 10.63 18.31
C MET A 60 17.16 11.63 17.23
N ILE A 61 16.21 12.37 16.64
CA ILE A 61 16.47 13.68 16.02
C ILE A 61 15.29 14.61 16.35
N GLN A 62 15.32 15.23 17.54
CA GLN A 62 14.47 16.40 17.81
C GLN A 62 15.03 17.61 17.05
N ARG A 63 14.57 17.82 15.82
CA ARG A 63 14.79 19.08 15.11
C ARG A 63 13.62 20.02 15.42
N ARG A 64 13.86 21.03 16.24
CA ARG A 64 12.90 22.11 16.52
C ARG A 64 12.81 23.02 15.30
N PHE A 65 11.59 23.34 14.86
CA PHE A 65 11.35 24.54 14.05
C PHE A 65 10.20 25.34 14.65
N SER A 66 10.55 26.52 15.16
CA SER A 66 9.63 27.64 15.28
C SER A 66 9.41 28.20 13.88
N THR A 67 8.18 28.38 13.43
CA THR A 67 7.79 29.46 12.50
C THR A 67 6.27 29.57 12.50
N ALA A 68 5.83 30.69 13.07
CA ALA A 68 4.48 31.21 12.94
C ALA A 68 4.19 31.52 11.46
N GLY A 69 3.06 31.05 10.95
CA GLY A 69 2.41 31.57 9.73
C GLY A 69 3.04 31.19 8.38
N SER A 70 3.23 29.90 8.06
CA SER A 70 3.55 29.50 6.68
C SER A 70 2.29 29.29 5.83
N PRO A 71 2.36 29.53 4.50
CA PRO A 71 1.34 29.06 3.56
C PRO A 71 1.11 27.54 3.71
N PRO A 72 -0.07 27.03 3.30
CA PRO A 72 -0.38 25.59 3.38
C PRO A 72 0.74 24.81 2.71
N ASP A 73 1.41 23.98 3.52
CA ASP A 73 2.58 23.23 3.07
C ASP A 73 2.09 22.08 2.19
N VAL A 74 2.19 22.28 0.87
CA VAL A 74 1.81 21.31 -0.16
C VAL A 74 2.40 19.94 0.13
N ASN A 75 3.63 19.87 0.65
CA ASN A 75 4.28 18.60 0.98
C ASN A 75 3.55 17.85 2.10
N LYS A 76 3.06 18.55 3.14
CA LYS A 76 2.29 17.92 4.21
C LYS A 76 0.99 17.33 3.69
N VAL A 77 0.28 18.07 2.84
CA VAL A 77 -0.97 17.58 2.24
C VAL A 77 -0.68 16.38 1.33
N VAL A 78 0.41 16.40 0.57
CA VAL A 78 0.84 15.24 -0.24
C VAL A 78 1.16 14.03 0.64
N ASP A 79 1.86 14.22 1.75
CA ASP A 79 2.17 13.14 2.70
C ASP A 79 0.90 12.56 3.34
N GLU A 80 -0.06 13.41 3.70
CA GLU A 80 -1.38 13.00 4.18
C GLU A 80 -2.15 12.21 3.11
N ILE A 81 -2.16 12.65 1.86
CA ILE A 81 -2.77 11.91 0.75
C ILE A 81 -2.09 10.54 0.57
N ASN A 82 -0.76 10.45 0.69
CA ASN A 82 -0.07 9.16 0.58
C ASN A 82 -0.41 8.21 1.74
N LEU A 83 -0.59 8.74 2.95
CA LEU A 83 -1.03 7.95 4.10
C LEU A 83 -2.46 7.42 3.87
N LYS A 84 -3.37 8.30 3.46
CA LYS A 84 -4.76 7.96 3.13
C LYS A 84 -4.86 7.00 1.94
N PHE A 85 -3.96 7.12 0.98
CA PHE A 85 -3.86 6.18 -0.14
C PHE A 85 -3.53 4.76 0.34
N ALA A 86 -2.61 4.63 1.30
CA ALA A 86 -2.28 3.32 1.86
C ALA A 86 -3.48 2.72 2.63
N GLU A 87 -4.16 3.55 3.43
CA GLU A 87 -5.40 3.17 4.14
C GLU A 87 -6.48 2.72 3.16
N ALA A 88 -6.74 3.48 2.08
CA ALA A 88 -7.75 3.13 1.09
C ALA A 88 -7.45 1.79 0.38
N ARG A 89 -6.19 1.43 0.16
CA ARG A 89 -5.83 0.12 -0.41
C ARG A 89 -6.07 -1.03 0.57
N GLU A 90 -5.79 -0.82 1.86
CA GLU A 90 -6.11 -1.79 2.91
C GLU A 90 -7.62 -2.03 3.00
N GLU A 91 -8.43 -0.97 2.92
CA GLU A 91 -9.90 -1.10 2.89
C GLU A 91 -10.41 -1.87 1.66
N ILE A 92 -9.84 -1.63 0.48
CA ILE A 92 -10.17 -2.41 -0.73
C ILE A 92 -9.80 -3.89 -0.54
N GLU A 93 -8.63 -4.20 0.03
CA GLU A 93 -8.20 -5.57 0.31
C GLU A 93 -9.15 -6.27 1.27
N MET A 94 -9.55 -5.60 2.36
CA MET A 94 -10.54 -6.14 3.30
C MET A 94 -11.89 -6.41 2.62
N ALA A 95 -12.35 -5.49 1.76
CA ALA A 95 -13.60 -5.68 1.02
C ALA A 95 -13.51 -6.81 -0.01
N MET A 96 -12.34 -7.01 -0.64
CA MET A 96 -12.07 -8.14 -1.52
C MET A 96 -12.12 -9.48 -0.77
N ASP A 97 -11.51 -9.56 0.41
CA ASP A 97 -11.56 -10.75 1.27
C ASP A 97 -12.99 -11.05 1.76
N ALA A 98 -13.79 -10.00 1.99
CA ALA A 98 -15.18 -10.11 2.41
C ALA A 98 -16.16 -10.42 1.26
N LYS A 99 -15.73 -10.47 -0.01
CA LYS A 99 -16.59 -10.58 -1.22
C LYS A 99 -17.53 -11.79 -1.22
N GLU A 100 -17.13 -12.88 -0.58
CA GLU A 100 -17.95 -14.10 -0.48
C GLU A 100 -18.75 -14.17 0.83
N THR A 101 -18.84 -13.07 1.58
CA THR A 101 -19.50 -13.00 2.88
C THR A 101 -20.70 -12.05 2.85
N VAL A 102 -21.56 -12.17 3.86
CA VAL A 102 -22.70 -11.25 4.06
C VAL A 102 -22.26 -9.83 4.43
N TYR A 103 -21.01 -9.66 4.87
CA TYR A 103 -20.50 -8.35 5.29
C TYR A 103 -20.12 -7.50 4.09
N PHE A 104 -19.72 -8.10 2.96
CA PHE A 104 -19.20 -7.44 1.75
C PHE A 104 -19.72 -6.02 1.46
N ASN A 105 -21.04 -5.80 1.54
CA ASN A 105 -21.60 -4.48 1.27
C ASN A 105 -21.09 -3.39 2.23
N GLU A 106 -20.96 -3.70 3.52
CA GLU A 106 -20.43 -2.79 4.55
C GLU A 106 -18.95 -2.47 4.28
N GLU A 107 -18.11 -3.48 4.06
CA GLU A 107 -16.69 -3.27 3.76
C GLU A 107 -16.47 -2.58 2.41
N ALA A 108 -17.27 -2.91 1.39
CA ALA A 108 -17.20 -2.24 0.09
C ALA A 108 -17.65 -0.77 0.17
N GLU A 109 -18.59 -0.43 1.05
CA GLU A 109 -18.94 0.97 1.34
C GLU A 109 -17.79 1.71 2.02
N CYS A 110 -17.13 1.09 3.00
CA CYS A 110 -15.93 1.64 3.64
C CYS A 110 -14.81 1.89 2.61
N ALA A 111 -14.52 0.93 1.75
CA ALA A 111 -13.54 1.09 0.66
C ALA A 111 -13.91 2.23 -0.29
N ARG A 112 -15.19 2.34 -0.70
CA ARG A 112 -15.67 3.46 -1.54
C ARG A 112 -15.48 4.81 -0.85
N ALA A 113 -15.77 4.90 0.44
CA ALA A 113 -15.62 6.14 1.21
C ALA A 113 -14.14 6.54 1.35
N ALA A 114 -13.25 5.60 1.67
CA ALA A 114 -11.82 5.86 1.80
C ALA A 114 -11.19 6.33 0.47
N VAL A 115 -11.55 5.71 -0.66
CA VAL A 115 -11.07 6.14 -1.98
C VAL A 115 -11.61 7.52 -2.35
N ALA A 116 -12.88 7.81 -2.05
CA ALA A 116 -13.46 9.13 -2.28
C ALA A 116 -12.74 10.22 -1.49
N GLU A 117 -12.39 9.96 -0.22
CA GLU A 117 -11.59 10.87 0.62
C GLU A 117 -10.24 11.19 -0.03
N VAL A 118 -9.51 10.17 -0.52
CA VAL A 118 -8.22 10.36 -1.20
C VAL A 118 -8.37 11.21 -2.46
N MET A 119 -9.41 10.95 -3.28
CA MET A 119 -9.66 11.71 -4.50
C MET A 119 -9.98 13.18 -4.18
N GLU A 120 -10.85 13.43 -3.20
CA GLU A 120 -11.24 14.77 -2.79
C GLU A 120 -10.05 15.56 -2.25
N MET A 121 -9.18 14.94 -1.44
CA MET A 121 -7.97 15.60 -0.95
C MET A 121 -7.02 15.97 -2.10
N PHE A 122 -6.86 15.09 -3.09
CA PHE A 122 -6.02 15.37 -4.25
C PHE A 122 -6.60 16.47 -5.15
N GLU A 123 -7.89 16.42 -5.48
CA GLU A 123 -8.56 17.46 -6.26
C GLU A 123 -8.58 18.80 -5.53
N GLY A 124 -8.82 18.78 -4.22
CA GLY A 124 -8.76 19.95 -3.36
C GLY A 124 -7.36 20.55 -3.26
N LEU A 125 -6.31 19.72 -3.31
CA LEU A 125 -4.93 20.20 -3.41
C LEU A 125 -4.67 20.86 -4.76
N LEU A 126 -5.08 20.22 -5.86
CA LEU A 126 -4.98 20.80 -7.20
C LEU A 126 -5.68 22.16 -7.26
N GLY A 127 -6.86 22.32 -6.69
CA GLY A 127 -7.58 23.60 -6.66
C GLY A 127 -6.85 24.75 -5.95
N LYS A 128 -5.89 24.44 -5.06
CA LYS A 128 -5.16 25.43 -4.24
C LYS A 128 -3.78 25.81 -4.80
N VAL A 129 -3.22 25.00 -5.69
CA VAL A 129 -1.86 25.19 -6.24
C VAL A 129 -1.87 25.90 -7.61
N THR A 130 -0.72 26.41 -8.03
CA THR A 130 -0.55 27.06 -9.34
C THR A 130 -0.52 26.03 -10.48
N GLU A 131 -0.76 26.46 -11.73
CA GLU A 131 -0.77 25.55 -12.90
C GLU A 131 0.54 24.77 -13.11
N GLU A 132 1.68 25.39 -12.79
CA GLU A 132 2.98 24.73 -12.87
C GLU A 132 3.08 23.56 -11.88
N GLU A 133 2.70 23.80 -10.62
CA GLU A 133 2.67 22.80 -9.54
C GLU A 133 1.62 21.71 -9.80
N LYS A 134 0.44 22.07 -10.33
CA LYS A 134 -0.59 21.11 -10.74
C LYS A 134 -0.02 20.09 -11.73
N SER A 135 0.72 20.55 -12.73
CA SER A 135 1.31 19.65 -13.74
C SER A 135 2.35 18.71 -13.14
N SER A 136 3.07 19.16 -12.10
CA SER A 136 4.03 18.34 -11.37
C SER A 136 3.33 17.29 -10.50
N LEU A 137 2.31 17.71 -9.74
CA LEU A 137 1.49 16.85 -8.90
C LEU A 137 0.72 15.79 -9.71
N GLN A 138 0.17 16.16 -10.87
CA GLN A 138 -0.48 15.20 -11.75
C GLN A 138 0.49 14.15 -12.29
N ARG A 139 1.74 14.51 -12.61
CA ARG A 139 2.74 13.51 -13.04
C ARG A 139 3.14 12.57 -11.91
N SER A 140 3.29 13.07 -10.68
CA SER A 140 3.77 12.28 -9.54
C SER A 140 2.68 11.44 -8.87
N MET A 141 1.44 11.92 -8.86
CA MET A 141 0.32 11.29 -8.14
C MET A 141 -0.83 10.86 -9.03
N GLY A 142 -1.00 11.43 -10.23
CA GLY A 142 -2.14 11.13 -11.10
C GLY A 142 -2.26 9.65 -11.44
N LEU A 143 -1.14 8.99 -11.76
CA LEU A 143 -1.15 7.53 -12.01
C LEU A 143 -1.58 6.73 -10.78
N LYS A 144 -1.17 7.15 -9.57
CA LYS A 144 -1.59 6.48 -8.34
C LYS A 144 -3.11 6.59 -8.14
N MET A 145 -3.68 7.78 -8.38
CA MET A 145 -5.12 7.99 -8.24
C MET A 145 -5.92 7.10 -9.21
N GLU A 146 -5.47 7.01 -10.46
CA GLU A 146 -6.10 6.13 -11.45
C GLU A 146 -5.96 4.64 -11.11
N GLN A 147 -4.81 4.22 -10.59
CA GLN A 147 -4.65 2.86 -10.08
C GLN A 147 -5.62 2.56 -8.95
N LEU A 148 -5.78 3.47 -7.99
CA LEU A 148 -6.69 3.28 -6.86
C LEU A 148 -8.15 3.15 -7.32
N LYS A 149 -8.56 3.94 -8.32
CA LYS A 149 -9.89 3.81 -8.94
C LYS A 149 -10.06 2.46 -9.63
N ALA A 150 -9.04 1.97 -10.33
CA ALA A 150 -9.09 0.66 -10.98
C ALA A 150 -9.17 -0.48 -9.96
N GLU A 151 -8.45 -0.39 -8.84
CA GLU A 151 -8.56 -1.34 -7.72
C GLU A 151 -9.97 -1.31 -7.11
N LEU A 152 -10.54 -0.12 -6.86
CA LEU A 152 -11.92 0.03 -6.38
C LEU A 152 -12.94 -0.57 -7.36
N GLN A 153 -12.70 -0.45 -8.67
CA GLN A 153 -13.61 -0.97 -9.68
C GLN A 153 -13.76 -2.50 -9.60
N GLN A 154 -12.72 -3.23 -9.17
CA GLN A 154 -12.77 -4.69 -9.00
C GLN A 154 -13.81 -5.15 -7.96
N LEU A 155 -14.20 -4.26 -7.02
CA LEU A 155 -15.29 -4.51 -6.08
C LEU A 155 -16.67 -4.53 -6.74
N ASN A 156 -16.82 -3.94 -7.93
CA ASN A 156 -18.10 -3.88 -8.65
C ASN A 156 -18.24 -4.96 -9.73
N GLU A 157 -17.21 -5.78 -9.93
CA GLU A 157 -17.20 -6.94 -10.83
C GLU A 157 -17.69 -8.21 -10.12
#